data_AF-A0A485LAB1-F1
#
_entry.id   AF-A0A485LAB1-F1
#
_cell.length_a   1.000
_cell.length_b   1.000
_cell.length_c   1.000
_cell.angle_alpha   90.00
_cell.angle_beta   90.00
_cell.angle_gamma   90.00
#
_symmetry.space_group_name_H-M   'P 1'
#
loop_
_entity.id
_entity.type
_entity.pdbx_description
1 polymer ?
#
loop_
_entity_poly.entity_id
_entity_poly.type
_entity_poly.pdbx_seq_one_letter_code
_entity_poly.pdbx_strand_id
1 'polypeptide(L)'
;MASDKDHTQPPCCHKDQLSEYPVLEVDDMAPSCLKVDVEINDHGVEYEMLLFAGHTSLEVVSSNTFAPQLTWALASKQEQHMTTNE
;
A
#
# COMPACT_ATOMS: atom_id res chain seq x y z
N MET A 1 7.22 -41.07 -37.23
CA MET A 1 6.71 -41.12 -35.85
C MET A 1 7.43 -40.05 -35.07
N ALA A 2 6.79 -38.91 -34.82
CA ALA A 2 7.32 -37.88 -33.93
C ALA A 2 6.31 -37.72 -32.81
N SER A 3 6.78 -38.00 -31.61
CA SER A 3 6.03 -37.98 -30.36
C SER A 3 5.90 -36.55 -29.87
N ASP A 4 4.65 -36.16 -29.65
CA ASP A 4 4.13 -35.24 -28.64
C ASP A 4 5.13 -34.71 -27.60
N LYS A 5 5.22 -33.37 -27.50
CA LYS A 5 5.19 -32.65 -26.21
C LYS A 5 4.56 -31.28 -26.42
N ASP A 6 3.24 -31.26 -26.31
CA ASP A 6 2.45 -30.09 -26.00
C ASP A 6 3.10 -29.28 -24.83
N HIS A 7 3.60 -28.09 -25.15
CA HIS A 7 3.84 -27.02 -24.18
C HIS A 7 2.94 -25.86 -24.56
N THR A 8 1.63 -26.09 -24.56
CA THR A 8 0.67 -25.00 -24.55
C THR A 8 0.82 -24.28 -23.21
N GLN A 9 1.66 -23.25 -23.20
CA GLN A 9 1.60 -22.20 -22.19
C GLN A 9 0.14 -21.75 -22.12
N PRO A 10 -0.52 -21.75 -20.94
CA PRO A 10 -1.89 -21.29 -20.84
C PRO A 10 -1.94 -19.89 -21.46
N PRO A 11 -3.01 -19.55 -22.23
CA PRO A 11 -3.10 -18.25 -22.86
C PRO A 11 -2.86 -17.22 -21.77
N CYS A 12 -1.76 -16.49 -21.88
CA CYS A 12 -1.43 -15.44 -20.94
C CYS A 12 -2.66 -14.53 -20.96
N CYS A 13 -3.45 -14.57 -19.88
CA CYS A 13 -4.59 -13.69 -19.73
C CYS A 13 -4.03 -12.27 -19.83
N HIS A 14 -4.18 -11.66 -21.00
CA HIS A 14 -3.93 -10.24 -21.17
C HIS A 14 -4.83 -9.56 -20.13
N LYS A 15 -4.19 -8.92 -19.15
CA LYS A 15 -4.87 -8.25 -18.02
C LYS A 15 -5.94 -7.25 -18.48
N ASP A 16 -5.87 -6.85 -19.75
CA ASP A 16 -6.78 -5.93 -20.44
C ASP A 16 -8.22 -6.42 -20.61
N GLN A 17 -8.54 -7.70 -20.35
CA GLN A 17 -9.92 -8.21 -20.50
C GLN A 17 -10.77 -8.25 -19.22
N LEU A 18 -10.25 -7.81 -18.06
CA LEU A 18 -10.96 -7.99 -16.78
C LEU A 18 -11.81 -6.79 -16.32
N SER A 19 -11.69 -5.61 -16.95
CA SER A 19 -12.33 -4.38 -16.47
C SER A 19 -12.74 -3.46 -17.61
N GLU A 20 -13.94 -2.89 -17.51
CA GLU A 20 -14.41 -1.79 -18.39
C GLU A 20 -13.69 -0.45 -18.11
N TYR A 21 -12.93 -0.39 -17.00
CA TYR A 21 -12.13 0.76 -16.57
C TYR A 21 -10.63 0.48 -16.66
N PRO A 22 -9.78 1.50 -16.86
CA PRO A 22 -8.33 1.34 -16.88
C PRO A 22 -7.83 0.64 -15.61
N VAL A 23 -7.05 -0.42 -15.77
CA VAL A 23 -6.33 -1.08 -14.68
C VAL A 23 -4.94 -0.47 -14.62
N LEU A 24 -4.63 0.23 -13.53
CA LEU A 24 -3.31 0.78 -13.27
C LEU A 24 -2.57 -0.15 -12.31
N GLU A 25 -1.29 -0.40 -12.60
CA GLU A 25 -0.41 -1.06 -11.63
C GLU A 25 -0.16 -0.10 -10.47
N VAL A 26 -0.13 -0.63 -9.24
CA VAL A 26 -0.01 0.20 -8.02
C VAL A 26 1.28 1.02 -8.03
N ASP A 27 2.36 0.49 -8.61
CA ASP A 27 3.66 1.15 -8.69
C ASP A 27 3.70 2.32 -9.69
N ASP A 28 2.74 2.40 -10.62
CA ASP A 28 2.60 3.51 -11.57
C ASP A 28 1.82 4.70 -10.98
N MET A 29 1.20 4.51 -9.81
CA MET A 29 0.47 5.57 -9.11
C MET A 29 1.39 6.37 -8.20
N ALA A 30 1.26 7.70 -8.23
CA ALA A 30 1.92 8.55 -7.25
C ALA A 30 1.45 8.17 -5.81
N PRO A 31 2.36 8.15 -4.81
CA PRO A 31 1.98 7.82 -3.44
C PRO A 31 0.87 8.73 -2.93
N SER A 32 -0.21 8.16 -2.40
CA SER A 32 -1.35 8.92 -1.88
C SER A 32 -1.11 9.47 -0.47
N CYS A 33 -0.01 9.08 0.17
CA CYS A 33 0.32 9.38 1.56
C CYS A 33 1.81 9.69 1.73
N LEU A 34 2.10 10.72 2.52
CA LEU A 34 3.43 11.12 2.93
C LEU A 34 3.77 10.49 4.28
N LYS A 35 5.02 10.07 4.44
CA LYS A 35 5.59 9.61 5.70
C LYS A 35 6.65 10.61 6.14
N VAL A 36 6.55 11.09 7.38
CA VAL A 36 7.46 12.10 7.94
C VAL A 36 7.89 11.67 9.33
N ASP A 37 9.19 11.62 9.57
CA ASP A 37 9.74 11.45 10.90
C ASP A 37 9.46 12.69 11.74
N VAL A 38 8.86 12.51 12.92
CA VAL A 38 8.53 13.61 13.84
C VAL A 38 8.97 13.28 15.25
N GLU A 39 9.35 14.33 15.99
CA GLU A 39 9.64 14.27 17.41
C GLU A 39 8.51 14.98 18.17
N ILE A 40 7.95 14.32 19.18
CA ILE A 40 6.88 14.88 20.01
C ILE A 40 7.39 14.99 21.44
N ASN A 41 7.34 16.20 22.00
CA ASN A 41 7.60 16.45 23.42
C ASN A 41 6.27 16.57 24.17
N ASP A 42 5.97 15.57 25.00
CA ASP A 42 4.80 15.57 25.89
C ASP A 42 5.27 15.75 27.33
N HIS A 43 5.20 16.98 27.84
CA HIS A 43 5.59 17.34 29.21
C HIS A 43 7.02 16.93 29.59
N GLY A 44 7.98 17.05 28.67
CA GLY A 44 9.38 16.70 28.89
C GLY A 44 9.74 15.25 28.57
N VAL A 45 8.79 14.46 28.09
CA VAL A 45 9.05 13.14 27.51
C VAL A 45 9.06 13.25 25.99
N GLU A 46 10.20 12.94 25.38
CA GLU A 46 10.39 12.98 23.93
C GLU A 46 10.06 11.61 23.31
N TYR A 47 9.31 11.64 22.21
CA TYR A 47 8.92 10.46 21.45
C TYR A 47 9.32 10.62 20.00
N GLU A 48 10.05 9.64 19.49
CA GLU A 48 10.23 9.48 18.05
C GLU A 48 9.02 8.77 17.45
N MET A 49 8.38 9.45 16.50
CA MET A 49 7.19 8.95 15.82
C MET A 49 7.32 9.08 14.31
N LEU A 50 6.53 8.30 13.59
CA LEU A 50 6.31 8.42 12.16
C LEU A 50 4.90 8.95 11.93
N LEU A 51 4.79 10.10 11.28
CA LEU A 51 3.54 10.69 10.83
C LEU A 51 3.21 10.19 9.43
N PHE A 52 2.03 9.62 9.27
CA PHE A 52 1.40 9.33 7.99
C PHE A 52 0.36 10.42 7.72
N ALA A 53 0.42 11.06 6.56
CA ALA A 53 -0.56 12.08 6.16
C ALA A 53 -0.91 11.97 4.68
N GLY A 54 -2.20 11.86 4.37
CA GLY A 54 -2.69 11.83 2.99
C GLY A 54 -3.99 11.07 2.84
N HIS A 55 -4.28 10.64 1.61
CA HIS A 55 -5.45 9.82 1.32
C HIS A 55 -5.13 8.35 1.62
N THR A 56 -5.47 7.91 2.84
CA THR A 56 -5.10 6.57 3.33
C THR A 56 -6.25 5.57 3.29
N SER A 57 -7.47 6.02 3.00
CA SER A 57 -8.63 5.14 2.85
C SER A 57 -9.60 5.69 1.80
N LEU A 58 -10.56 4.86 1.41
CA LEU A 58 -11.60 5.18 0.44
C LEU A 58 -12.96 4.85 1.06
N GLU A 59 -13.94 5.70 0.83
CA GLU A 59 -15.32 5.47 1.21
C GLU A 59 -16.20 5.32 -0.04
N VAL A 60 -17.11 4.35 -0.03
CA VAL A 60 -18.11 4.18 -1.09
C VAL A 60 -19.28 5.12 -0.80
N VAL A 61 -19.38 6.21 -1.55
CA VAL A 61 -20.45 7.22 -1.36
C VAL A 61 -21.71 6.82 -2.12
N SER A 62 -21.56 6.16 -3.27
CA SER A 62 -22.65 5.64 -4.09
C SER A 62 -22.19 4.43 -4.91
N SER A 63 -23.09 3.83 -5.68
CA SER A 63 -22.79 2.70 -6.58
C SER A 63 -21.70 2.99 -7.62
N ASN A 64 -21.39 4.27 -7.88
CA ASN A 64 -20.41 4.69 -8.89
C ASN A 64 -19.45 5.77 -8.40
N THR A 65 -19.41 6.05 -7.09
CA THR A 65 -18.58 7.12 -6.53
C THR A 65 -17.82 6.64 -5.30
N PHE A 66 -16.50 6.79 -5.35
CA PHE A 66 -15.63 6.64 -4.20
C PHE A 66 -15.07 8.00 -3.80
N ALA A 67 -14.99 8.27 -2.51
CA ALA A 67 -14.35 9.45 -1.96
C ALA A 67 -13.06 9.03 -1.23
N PRO A 68 -11.89 9.53 -1.65
CA PRO A 68 -10.67 9.32 -0.90
C PRO A 68 -10.72 10.11 0.41
N GLN A 69 -10.45 9.43 1.52
CA GLN A 69 -10.51 10.01 2.85
C GLN A 69 -9.14 10.54 3.24
N LEU A 70 -9.08 11.84 3.56
CA LEU A 70 -7.89 12.47 4.10
C LEU A 70 -7.74 12.07 5.57
N THR A 71 -6.60 11.49 5.93
CA THR A 71 -6.34 11.03 7.30
C THR A 71 -4.90 11.37 7.68
N TRP A 72 -4.69 11.52 8.98
CA TRP A 72 -3.38 11.59 9.60
C TRP A 72 -3.28 10.58 10.74
N ALA A 73 -2.13 9.93 10.87
CA ALA A 73 -1.89 8.94 11.90
C ALA A 73 -0.44 9.01 12.38
N LEU A 74 -0.23 8.82 13.68
CA LEU A 74 1.10 8.72 14.29
C LEU A 74 1.35 7.28 14.70
N ALA A 75 2.53 6.78 14.38
CA ALA A 75 3.02 5.50 14.88
C ALA A 75 4.31 5.73 15.68
N SER A 76 4.41 5.13 16.87
CA SER A 76 5.66 5.15 17.63
C SER A 76 6.70 4.30 16.93
N LYS A 77 7.92 4.82 16.81
CA LYS A 77 9.08 4.04 16.39
C LYS A 77 9.60 3.27 17.60
N GLN A 78 8.86 2.29 18.10
CA GLN A 78 9.44 1.39 19.08
C GLN A 78 10.54 0.60 18.39
N GLU A 79 11.78 0.71 18.89
CA GLU A 79 12.87 -0.16 18.43
C GLU A 79 12.44 -1.61 18.66
N GLN A 80 12.50 -2.43 17.61
CA GLN A 80 12.44 -3.87 17.80
C GLN A 80 13.68 -4.26 18.59
N HIS A 81 13.53 -4.40 19.91
CA HIS A 81 14.54 -5.01 20.76
C HIS A 81 14.61 -6.50 20.36
N MET A 82 15.35 -6.80 19.29
CA MET A 82 15.79 -8.15 18.97
C MET A 82 16.71 -8.58 20.10
N THR A 83 16.16 -9.30 21.08
CA THR A 83 16.95 -10.10 22.00
C THR A 83 17.62 -11.20 21.18
N THR A 84 18.84 -10.97 20.71
CA THR A 84 19.75 -12.05 20.35
C THR A 84 20.18 -12.71 21.65
N ASN A 85 19.62 -13.87 21.94
CA ASN A 85 20.07 -14.73 23.02
C ASN A 85 21.47 -15.25 22.64
N GLU A 86 22.41 -15.07 23.57
CA GLU A 86 23.80 -15.56 23.54
C GLU A 86 23.88 -17.10 23.42
#